data_AF-A0A0B3AC18-F1
#
_entry.id   AF-A0A0B3AC18-F1
#
_cell.length_a   1.000
_cell.length_b   1.000
_cell.length_c   1.000
_cell.angle_alpha   90.00
_cell.angle_beta   90.00
_cell.angle_gamma   90.00
#
_symmetry.space_group_name_H-M   'P 1'
#
loop_
_entity.id
_entity.type
_entity.pdbx_description
1 polymer ?
#
loop_
_entity_poly.entity_id
_entity_poly.type
_entity_poly.pdbx_seq_one_letter_code
_entity_poly.pdbx_strand_id
1 'polypeptide(L)'
;METKKEEQFEKLSDVGLWIEDYEYIFSDFDSRPYSQKLLSEDLLSEMNRVVKDKKEGKFEIKFFVPKKERNLGKEKIIKKRIKEHFKNHLTHLKISQKKLFRQGILFIFLGILFMTFVTFFLTNQTSSYIITFLVVISEPAGWFLFWEGLNLLIFESKKRFPELKFYQKMTKTQVEFVGA
;
A
#
# COMPACT_ATOMS: atom_id res chain seq x y z
N MET A 1 -4.05 48.79 -0.26
CA MET A 1 -3.34 48.33 0.97
C MET A 1 -4.15 47.19 1.58
N GLU A 2 -4.42 46.11 0.85
CA GLU A 2 -3.47 45.01 0.55
C GLU A 2 -2.86 44.43 1.82
N THR A 3 -3.75 43.96 2.69
CA THR A 3 -3.44 43.08 3.81
C THR A 3 -2.93 41.75 3.29
N LYS A 4 -1.59 41.60 3.32
CA LYS A 4 -0.86 40.37 3.68
C LYS A 4 -1.57 39.04 3.37
N LYS A 5 -1.62 38.66 2.09
CA LYS A 5 -1.64 37.26 1.66
C LYS A 5 -0.19 36.81 1.43
N GLU A 6 0.59 36.74 2.50
CA GLU A 6 1.79 35.91 2.51
C GLU A 6 1.35 34.48 2.78
N GLU A 7 0.77 33.84 1.76
CA GLU A 7 0.79 32.38 1.68
C GLU A 7 2.25 31.97 1.59
N GLN A 8 2.82 31.54 2.72
CA GLN A 8 4.05 30.76 2.75
C GLN A 8 3.82 29.49 1.91
N PHE A 9 4.04 29.57 0.60
CA PHE A 9 4.30 28.41 -0.22
C PHE A 9 5.59 27.78 0.30
N GLU A 10 5.47 26.79 1.18
CA GLU A 10 6.56 25.88 1.47
C GLU A 10 7.08 25.36 0.12
N LYS A 11 8.30 25.78 -0.26
CA LYS A 11 8.92 25.46 -1.54
C LYS A 11 8.93 23.93 -1.69
N LEU A 12 8.12 23.39 -2.60
CA LEU A 12 8.08 21.96 -2.87
C LEU A 12 9.49 21.51 -3.22
N SER A 13 9.94 20.42 -2.59
CA SER A 13 11.26 19.89 -2.93
C SER A 13 11.15 19.09 -4.23
N ASP A 14 12.01 19.39 -5.19
CA ASP A 14 12.00 18.70 -6.48
C ASP A 14 12.67 17.32 -6.36
N VAL A 15 12.04 16.31 -6.96
CA VAL A 15 12.62 14.98 -7.19
C VAL A 15 12.79 14.82 -8.69
N GLY A 16 14.04 14.94 -9.15
CA GLY A 16 14.41 14.85 -10.55
C GLY A 16 14.75 13.42 -10.97
N LEU A 17 14.14 12.94 -12.05
CA LEU A 17 14.47 11.68 -12.69
C LEU A 17 14.84 11.95 -14.15
N TRP A 18 16.02 11.52 -14.57
CA TRP A 18 16.46 11.64 -15.95
C TRP A 18 16.01 10.43 -16.75
N ILE A 19 15.43 10.68 -17.93
CA ILE A 19 15.03 9.63 -18.87
C ILE A 19 15.48 10.02 -20.28
N GLU A 20 15.98 9.04 -21.03
CA GLU A 20 16.41 9.25 -22.41
C GLU A 20 15.21 9.33 -23.35
N ASP A 21 14.21 8.47 -23.11
CA ASP A 21 12.93 8.44 -23.80
C ASP A 21 11.78 8.02 -22.83
N TYR A 22 10.56 7.99 -23.35
CA TYR A 22 9.39 7.63 -22.54
C TYR A 22 9.24 6.13 -22.26
N GLU A 23 9.90 5.24 -23.00
CA GLU A 23 9.84 3.80 -22.78
C GLU A 23 10.45 3.40 -21.44
N TYR A 24 11.49 4.10 -20.97
CA TYR A 24 12.11 3.89 -19.64
C TYR A 24 11.15 4.05 -18.45
N ILE A 25 10.01 4.73 -18.65
CA ILE A 25 8.96 4.84 -17.62
C ILE A 25 8.21 3.52 -17.45
N PHE A 26 8.24 2.66 -18.45
CA PHE A 26 7.37 1.50 -18.60
C PHE A 26 8.16 0.19 -18.68
N SER A 27 7.46 -0.92 -18.49
CA SER A 27 8.02 -2.25 -18.65
C SER A 27 8.33 -2.58 -20.11
N ASP A 28 9.53 -3.06 -20.38
CA ASP A 28 9.98 -3.49 -21.72
C ASP A 28 9.21 -4.72 -22.24
N PHE A 29 8.64 -5.51 -21.33
CA PHE A 29 7.84 -6.69 -21.67
C PHE A 29 6.40 -6.35 -22.06
N ASP A 30 5.98 -5.09 -21.92
CA ASP A 30 4.61 -4.66 -22.17
C ASP A 30 4.49 -3.91 -23.50
N SER A 31 3.88 -4.55 -24.51
CA SER A 31 3.70 -3.97 -25.84
C SER A 31 2.48 -3.04 -25.97
N ARG A 32 1.72 -2.83 -24.89
CA ARG A 32 0.52 -2.00 -24.91
C ARG A 32 0.84 -0.50 -25.10
N PRO A 33 -0.13 0.30 -25.56
CA PRO A 33 0.03 1.75 -25.63
C PRO A 33 0.23 2.37 -24.23
N TYR A 34 0.84 3.55 -24.18
CA TYR A 34 1.14 4.26 -22.91
C TYR A 34 -0.05 4.47 -21.99
N SER A 35 -1.27 4.53 -22.52
CA SER A 35 -2.49 4.64 -21.71
C SER A 35 -2.79 3.39 -20.86
N GLN A 36 -2.16 2.26 -21.16
CA GLN A 36 -2.40 0.97 -20.50
C GLN A 36 -1.11 0.28 -20.04
N LYS A 37 0.04 0.67 -20.60
CA LYS A 37 1.35 0.05 -20.33
C LYS A 37 1.71 0.08 -18.84
N LEU A 38 2.34 -0.97 -18.34
CA LEU A 38 2.80 -1.10 -16.95
C LEU A 38 4.01 -0.20 -16.72
N LEU A 39 4.07 0.45 -15.56
CA LEU A 39 5.28 1.15 -15.14
C LEU A 39 6.39 0.12 -14.88
N SER A 40 7.64 0.48 -15.15
CA SER A 40 8.78 -0.40 -14.86
C SER A 40 9.00 -0.54 -13.35
N GLU A 41 9.44 -1.73 -12.93
CA GLU A 41 9.85 -1.97 -11.53
C GLU A 41 11.06 -1.12 -11.15
N ASP A 42 11.96 -0.87 -12.10
CA ASP A 42 13.13 0.00 -11.90
C ASP A 42 12.68 1.43 -11.58
N LEU A 43 11.73 1.99 -12.34
CA LEU A 43 11.17 3.30 -12.03
C LEU A 43 10.51 3.32 -10.65
N LEU A 44 9.67 2.34 -10.34
CA LEU A 44 8.96 2.27 -9.06
C LEU A 44 9.93 2.19 -7.88
N SER A 45 10.97 1.37 -8.00
CA SER A 45 12.00 1.21 -6.97
C SER A 45 12.80 2.50 -6.77
N GLU A 46 13.16 3.18 -7.87
CA GLU A 46 13.87 4.45 -7.83
C GLU A 46 13.02 5.53 -7.18
N MET A 47 11.77 5.69 -7.62
CA MET A 47 10.81 6.61 -7.03
C MET A 47 10.66 6.37 -5.53
N ASN A 48 10.52 5.11 -5.10
CA ASN A 48 10.41 4.78 -3.68
C ASN A 48 11.67 5.17 -2.90
N ARG A 49 12.86 4.94 -3.47
CA ARG A 49 14.14 5.32 -2.88
C ARG A 49 14.25 6.83 -2.68
N VAL A 50 13.96 7.63 -3.71
CA VAL A 50 14.14 9.10 -3.67
C VAL A 50 13.07 9.82 -2.84
N VAL A 51 11.87 9.24 -2.70
CA VAL A 51 10.78 9.86 -1.90
C VAL A 51 10.71 9.34 -0.46
N LYS A 52 11.59 8.41 -0.08
CA LYS A 52 11.57 7.73 1.24
C LYS A 52 11.52 8.74 2.39
N ASP A 53 12.41 9.72 2.34
CA ASP A 53 12.56 10.76 3.38
C ASP A 53 11.73 12.01 3.13
N LYS A 54 11.00 12.06 2.01
CA LYS A 54 10.14 13.19 1.66
C LYS A 54 8.80 13.11 2.38
N LYS A 55 8.31 14.24 2.88
CA LYS A 55 6.97 14.36 3.47
C LYS A 55 5.92 14.32 2.36
N GLU A 56 4.80 13.68 2.65
CA GLU A 56 3.65 13.59 1.73
C GLU A 56 3.17 14.99 1.31
N GLY A 57 2.94 15.19 0.02
CA GLY A 57 2.48 16.46 -0.53
C GLY A 57 3.51 17.60 -0.55
N LYS A 58 4.77 17.34 -0.16
CA LYS A 58 5.85 18.35 -0.13
C LYS A 58 6.89 18.18 -1.25
N PHE A 59 6.56 17.43 -2.30
CA PHE A 59 7.47 17.21 -3.42
C PHE A 59 6.72 17.01 -4.74
N GLU A 60 7.44 17.28 -5.82
CA GLU A 60 7.03 17.03 -7.20
C GLU A 60 8.01 16.06 -7.85
N ILE A 61 7.52 15.22 -8.77
CA ILE A 61 8.38 14.38 -9.61
C ILE A 61 8.57 15.12 -10.94
N LYS A 62 9.82 15.39 -11.29
CA LYS A 62 10.21 16.01 -12.56
C LYS A 62 10.96 14.99 -13.40
N PHE A 63 10.38 14.61 -14.53
CA PHE A 63 11.05 13.82 -15.55
C PHE A 63 11.81 14.76 -16.48
N PHE A 64 13.13 14.69 -16.46
CA PHE A 64 14.00 15.42 -17.39
C PHE A 64 14.12 14.62 -18.68
N VAL A 65 13.61 15.21 -19.75
CA VAL A 65 13.57 14.63 -21.10
C VAL A 65 14.34 15.56 -22.04
N PRO A 66 15.20 15.03 -22.93
CA PRO A 66 15.86 15.84 -23.94
C PRO A 66 14.84 16.67 -24.74
N LYS A 67 15.10 17.97 -24.94
CA LYS A 67 14.17 18.87 -25.65
C LYS A 67 13.65 18.33 -26.99
N LYS A 68 14.48 17.59 -27.72
CA LYS A 68 14.14 16.96 -29.01
C LYS A 68 13.11 15.83 -28.91
N GLU A 69 13.03 15.15 -27.77
CA GLU A 69 12.12 14.02 -27.51
C GLU A 69 10.82 14.46 -26.83
N ARG A 70 10.70 15.76 -26.50
CA ARG A 70 9.50 16.32 -25.84
C ARG A 70 8.27 16.16 -26.73
N ASN A 71 7.20 15.61 -26.16
CA ASN A 71 5.93 15.44 -26.84
C ASN A 71 4.78 15.59 -25.85
N LEU A 72 4.18 16.78 -25.85
CA LEU A 72 3.11 17.15 -24.91
C LEU A 72 1.90 16.20 -24.97
N GLY A 73 1.60 15.64 -26.15
CA GLY A 73 0.52 14.66 -26.33
C GLY A 73 0.80 13.36 -25.59
N LYS A 74 2.00 12.78 -25.79
CA LYS A 74 2.46 11.58 -25.08
C LYS A 74 2.56 11.86 -23.57
N GLU A 75 3.17 12.97 -23.18
CA GLU A 75 3.34 13.36 -21.78
C GLU A 75 2.01 13.42 -21.03
N LYS A 76 0.96 14.00 -21.63
CA LYS A 76 -0.38 14.05 -21.02
C LYS A 76 -0.95 12.65 -20.75
N ILE A 77 -0.77 11.72 -21.70
CA ILE A 77 -1.22 10.33 -21.57
C ILE A 77 -0.41 9.64 -20.46
N ILE A 78 0.91 9.81 -20.45
CA ILE A 78 1.82 9.20 -19.47
C ILE A 78 1.54 9.73 -18.05
N LYS A 79 1.38 11.05 -17.86
CA LYS A 79 1.01 11.65 -16.57
C LYS A 79 -0.28 11.04 -16.03
N LYS A 80 -1.29 10.90 -16.89
CA LYS A 80 -2.56 10.27 -16.52
C LYS A 80 -2.35 8.81 -16.11
N ARG A 81 -1.57 8.06 -16.90
CA ARG A 81 -1.28 6.65 -16.63
C ARG A 81 -0.57 6.44 -15.29
N ILE A 82 0.45 7.24 -14.99
CA ILE A 82 1.19 7.18 -13.73
C ILE A 82 0.25 7.42 -12.54
N LYS A 83 -0.59 8.46 -12.63
CA LYS A 83 -1.57 8.78 -11.58
C LYS A 83 -2.58 7.66 -11.36
N GLU A 84 -3.08 7.07 -12.45
CA GLU A 84 -4.01 5.94 -12.40
C GLU A 84 -3.36 4.70 -11.79
N HIS A 85 -2.11 4.40 -12.14
CA HIS A 85 -1.35 3.29 -11.54
C HIS A 85 -1.31 3.42 -10.02
N PHE A 86 -0.83 4.57 -9.50
CA PHE A 86 -0.71 4.76 -8.05
C PHE A 86 -2.06 4.75 -7.34
N LYS A 87 -3.11 5.34 -7.95
CA LYS A 87 -4.46 5.36 -7.36
C LYS A 87 -5.08 3.96 -7.27
N ASN A 88 -4.98 3.19 -8.35
CA ASN A 88 -5.53 1.85 -8.41
C ASN A 88 -4.80 0.93 -7.43
N HIS A 89 -3.47 0.96 -7.44
CA HIS A 89 -2.66 0.14 -6.56
C HIS A 89 -2.87 0.48 -5.08
N LEU A 90 -2.96 1.77 -4.72
CA LEU A 90 -3.32 2.19 -3.35
C LEU A 90 -4.69 1.66 -2.93
N THR A 91 -5.66 1.63 -3.84
CA THR A 91 -7.01 1.12 -3.57
C THR A 91 -6.96 -0.38 -3.29
N HIS A 92 -6.24 -1.16 -4.11
CA HIS A 92 -6.03 -2.59 -3.90
C HIS A 92 -5.32 -2.88 -2.58
N LEU A 93 -4.26 -2.13 -2.26
CA LEU A 93 -3.55 -2.28 -0.99
C LEU A 93 -4.47 -2.01 0.21
N LYS A 94 -5.26 -0.94 0.20
CA LYS A 94 -6.23 -0.63 1.26
C LYS A 94 -7.28 -1.72 1.43
N ILE A 95 -7.82 -2.26 0.33
CA ILE A 95 -8.79 -3.37 0.38
C ILE A 95 -8.13 -4.61 0.99
N SER A 96 -6.92 -4.96 0.55
CA SER A 96 -6.19 -6.12 1.06
C SER A 96 -5.86 -5.99 2.55
N GLN A 97 -5.49 -4.79 3.02
CA GLN A 97 -5.21 -4.51 4.42
C GLN A 97 -6.48 -4.65 5.28
N LYS A 98 -7.62 -4.12 4.81
CA LYS A 98 -8.91 -4.31 5.50
C LYS A 98 -9.31 -5.78 5.58
N LYS A 99 -9.05 -6.56 4.53
CA LYS A 99 -9.34 -8.00 4.52
C LYS A 99 -8.51 -8.73 5.57
N LEU A 100 -7.20 -8.48 5.64
CA LEU A 100 -6.32 -9.05 6.65
C LEU A 100 -6.76 -8.67 8.07
N PHE A 101 -7.09 -7.39 8.29
CA PHE A 101 -7.57 -6.91 9.58
C PHE A 101 -8.86 -7.62 10.02
N ARG A 102 -9.83 -7.77 9.11
CA ARG A 102 -11.08 -8.50 9.38
C ARG A 102 -10.83 -9.98 9.67
N GLN A 103 -9.91 -10.62 8.95
CA GLN A 103 -9.52 -12.01 9.19
C GLN A 103 -8.87 -12.17 10.57
N GLY A 104 -7.96 -11.27 10.95
CA GLY A 104 -7.33 -11.27 12.27
C GLY A 104 -8.34 -11.11 13.41
N ILE A 105 -9.30 -10.18 13.29
CA ILE A 105 -10.39 -10.03 14.27
C ILE A 105 -11.24 -11.29 14.37
N LEU A 106 -11.61 -11.88 13.22
CA LEU A 106 -12.42 -13.09 13.20
C LEU A 106 -11.71 -14.24 13.91
N PHE A 107 -10.41 -14.41 13.69
CA PHE A 107 -9.61 -15.44 14.34
C PHE A 107 -9.49 -15.22 15.85
N ILE A 108 -9.24 -14.00 16.30
CA ILE A 108 -9.23 -13.66 17.73
C ILE A 108 -10.58 -13.98 18.37
N PHE A 109 -11.67 -13.55 17.73
CA PHE A 109 -13.02 -13.78 18.24
C PHE A 109 -13.34 -15.28 18.36
N LEU A 110 -13.04 -16.07 17.33
CA LEU A 110 -13.21 -17.53 17.37
C LEU A 110 -12.31 -18.20 18.42
N GLY A 111 -11.07 -17.74 18.56
CA GLY A 111 -10.14 -18.22 19.59
C GLY A 111 -10.69 -17.99 21.00
N ILE A 112 -11.18 -16.78 21.30
CA ILE A 112 -11.81 -16.45 22.58
C ILE A 112 -13.08 -17.29 22.80
N LEU A 113 -13.88 -17.51 21.75
CA LEU A 113 -15.08 -18.33 21.83
C LEU A 113 -14.75 -19.78 22.22
N PHE A 114 -13.74 -20.39 21.60
CA PHE A 114 -13.28 -21.73 21.95
C PHE A 114 -12.70 -21.80 23.36
N MET A 115 -11.90 -20.82 23.78
CA MET A 115 -11.39 -20.77 25.16
C MET A 115 -12.52 -20.64 26.18
N THR A 116 -13.54 -19.83 25.88
CA THR A 116 -14.73 -19.67 26.74
C THR A 116 -15.53 -20.96 26.81
N PHE A 117 -15.72 -21.64 25.67
CA PHE A 117 -16.37 -22.95 25.59
C PHE A 117 -15.65 -24.00 26.46
N VAL A 118 -14.33 -24.11 26.31
CA VAL A 118 -13.49 -25.01 27.12
C VAL A 118 -13.64 -24.70 28.61
N THR A 119 -13.53 -23.43 29.00
CA THR A 119 -13.63 -22.99 30.41
C THR A 119 -15.00 -23.34 31.00
N PHE A 120 -16.09 -23.15 30.26
CA PHE A 120 -17.45 -23.44 30.71
C PHE A 120 -17.66 -24.93 30.99
N PHE A 121 -17.23 -25.82 30.08
CA PHE A 121 -17.42 -27.25 30.24
C PHE A 121 -16.48 -27.89 31.27
N LEU A 122 -15.25 -27.38 31.41
CA LEU A 122 -14.34 -27.81 32.46
C LEU A 122 -14.88 -27.45 33.86
N THR A 123 -15.48 -26.28 34.03
CA THR A 123 -16.02 -25.83 35.33
C THR A 123 -17.27 -26.62 35.75
N ASN A 124 -18.12 -27.00 34.81
CA ASN A 124 -19.38 -27.71 35.08
C ASN A 124 -19.23 -29.24 35.25
N GLN A 125 -18.00 -29.77 35.33
CA GLN A 125 -17.69 -31.20 35.52
C GLN A 125 -18.56 -32.16 34.67
N THR A 126 -18.81 -31.79 33.40
CA THR A 126 -19.72 -32.55 32.54
C THR A 126 -19.04 -33.84 32.08
N SER A 127 -19.53 -34.99 32.55
CA SER A 127 -18.87 -36.31 32.39
C SER A 127 -19.18 -37.02 31.05
N SER A 128 -19.44 -36.27 29.97
CA SER A 128 -19.73 -36.87 28.66
C SER A 128 -18.46 -37.01 27.83
N TYR A 129 -18.17 -38.24 27.37
CA TYR A 129 -17.01 -38.53 26.51
C TYR A 129 -16.92 -37.64 25.26
N ILE A 130 -18.07 -37.31 24.65
CA ILE A 130 -18.13 -36.45 23.46
C ILE A 130 -17.70 -35.02 23.82
N ILE A 131 -18.16 -34.51 24.97
CA ILE A 131 -17.82 -33.17 25.44
C ILE A 131 -16.34 -33.11 25.78
N THR A 132 -15.80 -34.12 26.48
CA THR A 132 -14.38 -34.22 26.80
C THR A 132 -13.52 -34.21 25.53
N PHE A 133 -13.90 -35.00 24.51
CA PHE A 133 -13.20 -35.01 23.22
C PHE A 133 -13.20 -33.64 22.54
N LEU A 134 -14.35 -32.96 22.48
CA LEU A 134 -14.46 -31.61 21.91
C LEU A 134 -13.59 -30.60 22.67
N VAL A 135 -13.59 -30.65 24.01
CA VAL A 135 -12.76 -29.78 24.85
C VAL A 135 -11.27 -29.95 24.54
N VAL A 136 -10.79 -31.20 24.45
CA VAL A 136 -9.38 -31.51 24.17
C VAL A 136 -8.90 -30.95 22.82
N ILE A 137 -9.76 -30.93 21.80
CA ILE A 137 -9.42 -30.35 20.48
C ILE A 137 -9.59 -28.83 20.47
N SER A 138 -10.63 -28.33 21.15
CA SER A 138 -10.92 -26.90 21.22
C SER A 138 -9.83 -26.11 21.94
N GLU A 139 -9.10 -26.72 22.88
CA GLU A 139 -8.01 -26.07 23.61
C GLU A 139 -6.84 -25.63 22.69
N PRO A 140 -6.16 -26.53 21.94
CA PRO A 140 -5.11 -26.12 21.01
C PRO A 140 -5.66 -25.27 19.85
N ALA A 141 -6.90 -25.52 19.40
CA ALA A 141 -7.55 -24.72 18.37
C ALA A 141 -7.79 -23.26 18.83
N GLY A 142 -8.26 -23.07 20.06
CA GLY A 142 -8.51 -21.75 20.64
C GLY A 142 -7.22 -20.95 20.80
N TRP A 143 -6.19 -21.57 21.37
CA TRP A 143 -4.85 -20.97 21.47
C TRP A 143 -4.29 -20.58 20.11
N PHE A 144 -4.30 -21.50 19.15
CA PHE A 144 -3.77 -21.24 17.81
C PHE A 144 -4.50 -20.08 17.11
N LEU A 145 -5.84 -20.10 17.08
CA LEU A 145 -6.64 -19.06 16.44
C LEU A 145 -6.41 -17.68 17.07
N PHE A 146 -6.29 -17.62 18.39
CA PHE A 146 -6.02 -16.38 19.09
C PHE A 146 -4.66 -15.78 18.67
N TRP A 147 -3.59 -16.57 18.71
CA TRP A 147 -2.26 -16.10 18.34
C TRP A 147 -2.11 -15.78 16.86
N GLU A 148 -2.69 -16.60 15.99
CA GLU A 148 -2.66 -16.33 14.56
C GLU A 148 -3.44 -15.06 14.22
N GLY A 149 -4.58 -14.84 14.88
CA GLY A 149 -5.32 -13.60 14.75
C GLY A 149 -4.53 -12.37 15.19
N LEU A 150 -3.82 -12.44 16.33
CA LEU A 150 -2.90 -11.39 16.76
C LEU A 150 -1.75 -11.18 15.78
N ASN A 151 -1.18 -12.25 15.24
CA ASN A 151 -0.11 -12.20 14.25
C ASN A 151 -0.52 -11.43 12.99
N LEU A 152 -1.72 -11.72 12.47
CA LEU A 152 -2.31 -11.01 11.33
C LEU A 152 -2.52 -9.51 11.63
N LEU A 153 -2.98 -9.18 12.83
CA LEU A 153 -3.25 -7.79 13.22
C LEU A 153 -1.98 -6.98 13.47
N ILE A 154 -0.97 -7.56 14.11
CA ILE A 154 0.22 -6.81 14.58
C ILE A 154 1.33 -6.85 13.53
N PHE A 155 1.72 -8.03 13.07
CA PHE A 155 2.92 -8.20 12.25
C PHE A 155 2.59 -8.07 10.76
N GLU A 156 1.63 -8.82 10.25
CA GLU A 156 1.28 -8.80 8.82
C GLU A 156 0.73 -7.44 8.38
N SER A 157 -0.07 -6.80 9.22
CA SER A 157 -0.58 -5.46 8.94
C SER A 157 0.54 -4.40 8.90
N LYS A 158 1.59 -4.55 9.72
CA LYS A 158 2.74 -3.63 9.77
C LYS A 158 3.69 -3.82 8.57
N LYS A 159 3.89 -5.06 8.09
CA LYS A 159 4.75 -5.35 6.93
C LYS A 159 4.32 -4.57 5.68
N ARG A 160 3.02 -4.36 5.48
CA ARG A 160 2.45 -3.62 4.33
C ARG A 160 2.44 -2.09 4.49
N PHE A 161 2.76 -1.58 5.67
CA PHE A 161 2.68 -0.16 5.96
C PHE A 161 3.64 0.70 5.12
N PRO A 162 4.92 0.32 4.90
CA PRO A 162 5.84 1.11 4.09
C PRO A 162 5.36 1.27 2.64
N GLU A 163 4.88 0.18 2.05
CA GLU A 163 4.34 0.16 0.68
C GLU A 163 3.09 1.03 0.57
N LEU A 164 2.12 0.87 1.49
CA LEU A 164 0.92 1.70 1.52
C LEU A 164 1.25 3.18 1.65
N LYS A 165 2.24 3.53 2.49
CA LYS A 165 2.71 4.91 2.66
C LYS A 165 3.35 5.44 1.38
N PHE A 166 4.15 4.64 0.68
CA PHE A 166 4.73 5.02 -0.61
C PHE A 166 3.64 5.33 -1.63
N TYR A 167 2.72 4.39 -1.90
CA TYR A 167 1.63 4.60 -2.85
C TYR A 167 0.75 5.79 -2.46
N GLN A 168 0.49 5.97 -1.17
CA GLN A 168 -0.26 7.13 -0.69
C GLN A 168 0.46 8.45 -1.00
N LYS A 169 1.77 8.55 -0.74
CA LYS A 169 2.57 9.73 -1.11
C LYS A 169 2.44 10.00 -2.61
N MET A 170 2.68 8.98 -3.43
CA MET A 170 2.71 9.12 -4.90
C MET A 170 1.36 9.54 -5.49
N THR A 171 0.23 9.16 -4.89
CA THR A 171 -1.09 9.62 -5.37
C THR A 171 -1.33 11.13 -5.21
N LYS A 172 -0.64 11.78 -4.26
CA LYS A 172 -0.77 13.22 -4.00
C LYS A 172 0.28 14.06 -4.68
N THR A 173 1.32 13.42 -5.22
CA THR A 173 2.42 14.07 -5.91
C THR A 173 2.02 14.49 -7.31
N GLN A 174 2.49 15.66 -7.75
CA GLN A 174 2.38 16.11 -9.12
C GLN A 174 3.56 15.58 -9.95
N VAL A 175 3.28 15.25 -11.22
CA VAL A 175 4.27 14.74 -12.16
C VAL A 175 4.40 15.75 -13.30
N GLU A 176 5.61 16.24 -13.51
CA GLU A 176 5.93 17.21 -14.54
C GLU A 176 7.05 16.70 -15.45
N PHE A 177 7.00 17.11 -16.71
CA PHE A 177 8.06 16.84 -17.68
C PHE A 177 8.80 18.14 -17.96
N VAL A 178 10.12 18.12 -17.81
CA VAL A 178 11.00 19.30 -17.96
C VAL A 178 11.99 19.03 -19.09
N GLY A 179 12.18 20.02 -19.97
CA GLY A 179 13.12 19.91 -21.08
C GLY A 179 14.52 20.19 -20.57
N ALA A 180 15.39 19.20 -20.64
CA ALA A 180 16.82 19.35 -20.37
C ALA A 180 17.58 19.66 -21.67
#